data_AF-A0A950LWV6-F1
#
_entry.id   AF-A0A950LWV6-F1
#
_cell.length_a   1.000
_cell.length_b   1.000
_cell.length_c   1.000
_cell.angle_alpha   90.00
_cell.angle_beta   90.00
_cell.angle_gamma   90.00
#
_symmetry.space_group_name_H-M   'P 1'
#
loop_
_entity.id
_entity.type
_entity.pdbx_description
1 polymer ?
#
loop_
_entity_poly.entity_id
_entity_poly.type
_entity_poly.pdbx_seq_one_letter_code
_entity_poly.pdbx_strand_id
1 'polypeptide(L)'
;MTSIATTRTFTARAFLGGPLRTATLVVAVVAVVAFTAAGWFGVSWYWAAHDKSLVLGMDRDAVLRDAQRATLTLDTLDYRRVQDGLTLWEQAAAGPLLTQLRANRNTYARAITDSATISIAQVLDAAVASLDERSGIAQVLVGVDVTSQSEQGDPSCTHRRVRLEMIRGVDAWKAGALAPVGDAYSEPGPCPPASSPK
;
A
#
# COMPACT_ATOMS: atom_id res chain seq x y z
N MET A 1 41.27 44.74 -84.52
CA MET A 1 40.40 43.60 -84.15
C MET A 1 40.64 43.31 -82.68
N THR A 2 39.56 43.32 -81.87
CA THR A 2 39.34 42.62 -80.57
C THR A 2 40.36 42.83 -79.43
N SER A 3 40.01 43.12 -78.18
CA SER A 3 38.90 42.54 -77.42
C SER A 3 38.54 43.35 -76.16
N ILE A 4 37.36 43.02 -75.64
CA ILE A 4 36.51 43.61 -74.61
C ILE A 4 36.98 43.19 -73.20
N ALA A 5 36.82 44.06 -72.18
CA ALA A 5 36.39 43.68 -70.82
C ALA A 5 36.28 44.92 -69.90
N THR A 6 35.08 45.51 -69.78
CA THR A 6 34.78 46.46 -68.69
C THR A 6 34.01 45.71 -67.60
N THR A 7 34.73 45.23 -66.59
CA THR A 7 34.17 44.60 -65.40
C THR A 7 33.50 45.67 -64.53
N ARG A 8 32.16 45.68 -64.47
CA ARG A 8 31.44 46.47 -63.46
C ARG A 8 31.39 45.69 -62.16
N THR A 9 32.19 46.13 -61.20
CA THR A 9 32.18 45.66 -59.82
C THR A 9 30.86 46.09 -59.17
N PHE A 10 29.95 45.14 -58.93
CA PHE A 10 28.82 45.36 -58.03
C PHE A 10 29.32 45.16 -56.60
N THR A 11 29.57 46.26 -55.91
CA THR A 11 29.87 46.26 -54.48
C THR A 11 28.60 45.87 -53.73
N ALA A 12 28.51 44.62 -53.29
CA ALA A 12 27.50 44.19 -52.33
C ALA A 12 27.72 44.98 -51.03
N ARG A 13 26.87 45.96 -50.77
CA ARG A 13 26.82 46.66 -49.48
C ARG A 13 26.28 45.66 -48.46
N ALA A 14 27.18 45.06 -47.69
CA ALA A 14 26.82 44.25 -46.55
C ALA A 14 26.10 45.13 -45.51
N PHE A 15 24.83 44.83 -45.25
CA PHE A 15 24.07 45.41 -44.15
C PHE A 15 24.60 44.86 -42.82
N LEU A 16 25.68 45.47 -42.32
CA LEU A 16 26.36 45.14 -41.05
C LEU A 16 25.59 45.64 -39.79
N GLY A 17 24.26 45.46 -39.74
CA GLY A 17 23.43 45.97 -38.63
C GLY A 17 22.46 44.97 -37.97
N GLY A 18 22.32 43.75 -38.51
CA GLY A 18 21.21 42.84 -38.16
C GLY A 18 21.54 41.63 -37.29
N PRO A 19 22.58 40.81 -37.58
CA PRO A 19 22.63 39.42 -37.08
C PRO A 19 23.15 39.27 -35.65
N LEU A 20 24.05 40.14 -35.19
CA LEU A 20 24.61 40.07 -33.83
C LEU A 20 23.58 40.53 -32.78
N ARG A 21 22.78 41.56 -33.09
CA ARG A 21 21.73 42.05 -32.19
C ARG A 21 20.59 41.05 -32.05
N THR A 22 20.17 40.42 -33.14
CA THR A 22 19.15 39.35 -33.09
C THR A 22 19.68 38.13 -32.36
N ALA A 23 20.93 37.70 -32.59
CA ALA A 23 21.54 36.61 -31.84
C ALA A 23 21.61 36.91 -30.33
N THR A 24 22.00 38.13 -29.94
CA THR A 24 22.07 38.52 -28.52
C THR A 24 20.69 38.51 -27.85
N LEU A 25 19.65 38.98 -28.56
CA LEU A 25 18.27 38.93 -28.07
C LEU A 25 17.76 37.50 -27.91
N VAL A 26 18.04 36.61 -28.88
CA VAL A 26 17.66 35.20 -28.79
C VAL A 26 18.34 34.53 -27.59
N VAL A 27 19.65 34.74 -27.40
CA VAL A 27 20.39 34.23 -26.24
C VAL A 27 19.81 34.74 -24.93
N ALA A 28 19.47 36.04 -24.85
CA ALA A 28 18.87 36.62 -23.66
C ALA A 28 17.50 35.99 -23.35
N VAL A 29 16.65 35.79 -24.36
CA VAL A 29 15.34 35.13 -24.19
C VAL A 29 15.51 33.69 -23.71
N VAL A 30 16.42 32.92 -24.35
CA VAL A 30 16.71 31.54 -23.94
C VAL A 30 17.23 31.49 -22.51
N ALA A 31 18.13 32.41 -22.12
CA ALA A 31 18.64 32.48 -20.76
C ALA A 31 17.52 32.75 -19.75
N VAL A 32 16.62 33.71 -20.03
CA VAL A 32 15.47 34.00 -19.17
C VAL A 32 14.57 32.77 -19.01
N VAL A 33 14.25 32.07 -20.10
CA VAL A 33 13.45 30.83 -20.06
C VAL A 33 14.16 29.74 -19.26
N ALA A 34 15.48 29.60 -19.41
CA ALA A 34 16.26 28.62 -18.65
C ALA A 34 16.25 28.94 -17.15
N PHE A 35 16.40 30.22 -16.76
CA PHE A 35 16.35 30.63 -15.36
C PHE A 35 14.96 30.48 -14.74
N THR A 36 13.89 30.79 -15.46
CA THR A 36 12.53 30.58 -14.96
C THR A 36 12.21 29.09 -14.82
N ALA A 37 12.61 28.26 -15.78
CA ALA A 37 12.48 26.81 -15.67
C ALA A 37 13.29 26.27 -14.49
N ALA A 38 14.56 26.66 -14.34
CA ALA A 38 15.39 26.22 -13.22
C ALA A 38 14.82 26.65 -11.85
N GLY A 39 14.30 27.88 -11.75
CA GLY A 39 13.61 28.36 -10.56
C GLY A 39 12.35 27.55 -10.26
N TRP A 40 11.52 27.27 -11.27
CA TRP A 40 10.33 26.43 -11.13
C TRP A 40 10.69 25.02 -10.67
N PHE A 41 11.65 24.37 -11.34
CA PHE A 41 12.10 23.02 -10.98
C PHE A 41 12.71 22.98 -9.58
N GLY A 42 13.50 23.99 -9.20
CA GLY A 42 14.08 24.10 -7.86
C GLY A 42 13.03 24.23 -6.78
N VAL A 43 12.04 25.11 -6.98
CA VAL A 43 10.91 25.28 -6.05
C VAL A 43 10.06 24.00 -6.01
N SER A 44 9.68 23.42 -7.15
CA SER A 44 8.88 22.21 -7.19
C SER A 44 9.58 21.03 -6.50
N TRP A 45 10.89 20.91 -6.68
CA TRP A 45 11.68 19.89 -6.01
C TRP A 45 11.73 20.13 -4.50
N TYR A 46 11.92 21.39 -4.07
CA TYR A 46 11.93 21.74 -2.65
C TYR A 46 10.59 21.40 -1.97
N TRP A 47 9.46 21.73 -2.60
CA TRP A 47 8.14 21.36 -2.09
C TRP A 47 7.96 19.84 -2.01
N ALA A 48 8.33 19.12 -3.07
CA ALA A 48 8.23 17.65 -3.09
C ALA A 48 9.15 16.98 -2.05
N ALA A 49 10.36 17.49 -1.86
CA ALA A 49 11.33 16.98 -0.89
C ALA A 49 10.90 17.21 0.57
N HIS A 50 10.06 18.22 0.82
CA HIS A 50 9.52 18.53 2.15
C HIS A 50 8.06 18.09 2.33
N ASP A 51 7.51 17.35 1.36
CA ASP A 51 6.15 16.86 1.43
C ASP A 51 6.09 15.61 2.33
N LYS A 52 5.05 15.53 3.16
CA LYS A 52 4.82 14.39 4.06
C LYS A 52 4.30 13.15 3.33
N SER A 53 4.12 13.24 2.01
CA SER A 53 3.63 12.16 1.16
C SER A 53 4.48 10.89 1.24
N LEU A 54 5.79 10.99 1.46
CA LEU A 54 6.65 9.82 1.68
C LEU A 54 6.30 9.09 2.99
N VAL A 55 6.10 9.85 4.08
CA VAL A 55 5.74 9.30 5.39
C VAL A 55 4.35 8.66 5.34
N LEU A 56 3.40 9.33 4.71
CA LEU A 56 2.05 8.80 4.49
C LEU A 56 2.08 7.49 3.68
N GLY A 57 2.91 7.42 2.62
CA GLY A 57 3.10 6.19 1.84
C GLY A 57 3.65 5.05 2.68
N MET A 58 4.70 5.31 3.46
CA MET A 58 5.29 4.33 4.38
C MET A 58 4.28 3.83 5.43
N ASP A 59 3.47 4.72 5.98
CA ASP A 59 2.44 4.35 6.96
C ASP A 59 1.33 3.52 6.31
N ARG A 60 0.88 3.85 5.09
CA ARG A 60 -0.08 3.00 4.35
C ARG A 60 0.47 1.61 4.11
N ASP A 61 1.73 1.49 3.70
CA ASP A 61 2.37 0.19 3.48
C ASP A 61 2.53 -0.59 4.78
N ALA A 62 2.86 0.08 5.89
CA ALA A 62 2.95 -0.55 7.20
C ALA A 62 1.60 -1.09 7.67
N VAL A 63 0.55 -0.26 7.60
CA VAL A 63 -0.83 -0.65 7.91
C VAL A 63 -1.25 -1.86 7.08
N LEU A 64 -0.97 -1.83 5.78
CA LEU A 64 -1.36 -2.91 4.87
C LEU A 64 -0.72 -4.24 5.26
N ARG A 65 0.61 -4.25 5.48
CA ARG A 65 1.34 -5.45 5.90
C ARG A 65 0.84 -5.98 7.25
N ASP A 66 0.65 -5.09 8.21
CA ASP A 66 0.22 -5.47 9.56
C ASP A 66 -1.22 -5.98 9.57
N ALA A 67 -2.11 -5.41 8.74
CA ALA A 67 -3.48 -5.90 8.59
C ALA A 67 -3.51 -7.30 8.00
N GLN A 68 -2.73 -7.57 6.94
CA GLN A 68 -2.60 -8.92 6.38
C GLN A 68 -2.10 -9.92 7.43
N ARG A 69 -1.08 -9.55 8.21
CA ARG A 69 -0.55 -10.38 9.28
C ARG A 69 -1.58 -10.61 10.40
N ALA A 70 -2.33 -9.59 10.78
CA ALA A 70 -3.38 -9.69 11.78
C ALA A 70 -4.49 -10.63 11.30
N THR A 71 -4.95 -10.51 10.05
CA THR A 71 -5.92 -11.43 9.45
C THR A 71 -5.43 -12.86 9.47
N LEU A 72 -4.20 -13.12 8.99
CA LEU A 72 -3.61 -14.47 9.04
C LEU A 72 -3.56 -15.04 10.45
N THR A 73 -3.17 -14.20 11.42
CA THR A 73 -3.04 -14.61 12.83
C THR A 73 -4.40 -14.93 13.45
N LEU A 74 -5.42 -14.09 13.20
CA LEU A 74 -6.76 -14.23 13.80
C LEU A 74 -7.57 -15.37 13.17
N ASP A 75 -7.31 -15.71 11.91
CA ASP A 75 -8.04 -16.76 11.18
C ASP A 75 -7.31 -18.12 11.13
N THR A 76 -6.05 -18.19 11.60
CA THR A 76 -5.27 -19.44 11.70
C THR A 76 -5.19 -19.92 13.14
N LEU A 77 -5.50 -21.20 13.36
CA LEU A 77 -5.48 -21.79 14.70
C LEU A 77 -5.29 -23.31 14.66
N ASP A 78 -4.52 -23.83 15.62
CA ASP A 78 -4.37 -25.26 15.85
C ASP A 78 -4.93 -25.60 17.24
N TYR A 79 -5.95 -26.47 17.31
CA TYR A 79 -6.57 -26.90 18.57
C TYR A 79 -5.58 -27.62 19.52
N ARG A 80 -4.42 -28.07 19.05
CA ARG A 80 -3.38 -28.67 19.91
C ARG A 80 -2.53 -27.62 20.62
N ARG A 81 -2.59 -26.35 20.15
CA ARG A 81 -1.80 -25.22 20.65
C ARG A 81 -2.68 -24.00 20.95
N VAL A 82 -3.88 -24.23 21.45
CA VAL A 82 -4.89 -23.18 21.71
C VAL A 82 -4.34 -22.01 22.52
N GLN A 83 -3.59 -22.28 23.58
CA GLN A 83 -3.09 -21.23 24.47
C GLN A 83 -2.08 -20.32 23.77
N ASP A 84 -1.22 -20.90 22.92
CA ASP A 84 -0.28 -20.14 22.11
C ASP A 84 -1.02 -19.31 21.05
N GLY A 85 -2.00 -19.92 20.37
CA GLY A 85 -2.84 -19.25 19.38
C GLY A 85 -3.60 -18.06 19.95
N LEU A 86 -4.26 -18.24 21.09
CA LEU A 86 -4.97 -17.14 21.77
C LEU A 86 -4.01 -16.03 22.23
N THR A 87 -2.78 -16.37 22.60
CA THR A 87 -1.76 -15.37 22.92
C THR A 87 -1.36 -14.58 21.69
N LEU A 88 -1.21 -15.22 20.53
CA LEU A 88 -0.95 -14.54 19.26
C LEU A 88 -2.13 -13.64 18.84
N TRP A 89 -3.37 -14.09 19.06
CA TRP A 89 -4.57 -13.29 18.80
C TRP A 89 -4.58 -12.01 19.64
N GLU A 90 -4.28 -12.12 20.95
CA GLU A 90 -4.15 -10.95 21.81
C GLU A 90 -3.01 -10.02 21.39
N GLN A 91 -1.89 -10.57 20.91
CA GLN A 91 -0.76 -9.76 20.42
C GLN A 91 -1.10 -9.00 19.14
N ALA A 92 -1.92 -9.56 18.26
CA ALA A 92 -2.38 -8.96 17.02
C ALA A 92 -3.53 -7.95 17.20
N ALA A 93 -4.16 -7.93 18.38
CA ALA A 93 -5.32 -7.09 18.67
C ALA A 93 -5.00 -5.87 19.55
N ALA A 94 -5.84 -4.85 19.46
CA ALA A 94 -5.85 -3.68 20.32
C ALA A 94 -7.29 -3.27 20.64
N GLY A 95 -7.45 -2.25 21.50
CA GLY A 95 -8.74 -1.60 21.73
C GLY A 95 -9.87 -2.55 22.17
N PRO A 96 -11.09 -2.38 21.63
CA PRO A 96 -12.25 -3.21 21.97
C PRO A 96 -12.04 -4.70 21.68
N LEU A 97 -11.45 -5.05 20.53
CA LEU A 97 -11.21 -6.45 20.17
C LEU A 97 -10.31 -7.15 21.19
N LEU A 98 -9.20 -6.52 21.59
CA LEU A 98 -8.32 -7.07 22.63
C LEU A 98 -9.04 -7.28 23.96
N THR A 99 -9.90 -6.33 24.33
CA THR A 99 -10.70 -6.39 25.56
C THR A 99 -11.64 -7.60 25.52
N GLN A 100 -12.32 -7.82 24.39
CA GLN A 100 -13.22 -8.96 24.20
C GLN A 100 -12.48 -10.30 24.19
N LEU A 101 -11.33 -10.37 23.52
CA LEU A 101 -10.47 -11.56 23.49
C LEU A 101 -10.06 -11.99 24.90
N ARG A 102 -9.59 -11.04 25.71
CA ARG A 102 -9.19 -11.30 27.11
C ARG A 102 -10.36 -11.72 27.97
N ALA A 103 -11.49 -11.03 27.86
CA ALA A 103 -12.68 -11.33 28.65
C ALA A 103 -13.22 -12.74 28.37
N ASN A 104 -13.10 -13.23 27.13
CA ASN A 104 -13.68 -14.50 26.69
C ASN A 104 -12.66 -15.62 26.48
N ARG A 105 -11.39 -15.41 26.86
CA ARG A 105 -10.26 -16.31 26.57
C ARG A 105 -10.54 -17.76 26.92
N ASN A 106 -11.07 -18.03 28.12
CA ASN A 106 -11.38 -19.40 28.58
C ASN A 106 -12.57 -20.04 27.86
N THR A 107 -13.50 -19.23 27.37
CA THR A 107 -14.65 -19.70 26.58
C THR A 107 -14.19 -20.08 25.19
N TYR A 108 -13.38 -19.23 24.54
CA TYR A 108 -12.76 -19.55 23.25
C TYR A 108 -11.88 -20.79 23.36
N ALA A 109 -11.05 -20.89 24.40
CA ALA A 109 -10.16 -22.02 24.55
C ALA A 109 -10.91 -23.37 24.59
N ARG A 110 -12.02 -23.43 25.31
CA ARG A 110 -12.89 -24.61 25.37
C ARG A 110 -13.52 -24.90 24.02
N ALA A 111 -14.20 -23.93 23.42
CA ALA A 111 -14.87 -24.10 22.13
C ALA A 111 -13.93 -24.60 21.03
N ILE A 112 -12.71 -24.05 20.95
CA ILE A 112 -11.68 -24.46 20.01
C ILE A 112 -11.24 -25.90 20.27
N THR A 113 -10.92 -26.23 21.53
CA THR A 113 -10.49 -27.58 21.91
C THR A 113 -11.56 -28.62 21.59
N ASP A 114 -12.82 -28.33 21.93
CA ASP A 114 -13.96 -29.22 21.73
C ASP A 114 -14.24 -29.46 20.24
N SER A 115 -13.99 -28.45 19.39
CA SER A 115 -14.14 -28.58 17.93
C SER A 115 -13.07 -29.42 17.24
N ALA A 116 -11.94 -29.69 17.91
CA ALA A 116 -10.80 -30.44 17.37
C ALA A 116 -10.42 -30.05 15.92
N THR A 117 -10.47 -28.75 15.62
CA THR A 117 -10.33 -28.21 14.26
C THR A 117 -9.05 -27.40 14.13
N ILE A 118 -8.33 -27.59 13.02
CA ILE A 118 -7.20 -26.76 12.59
C ILE A 118 -7.69 -25.86 11.47
N SER A 119 -7.53 -24.55 11.61
CA SER A 119 -7.80 -23.58 10.56
C SER A 119 -6.51 -22.97 10.03
N ILE A 120 -6.44 -22.78 8.72
CA ILE A 120 -5.34 -22.11 8.03
C ILE A 120 -5.94 -21.02 7.15
N ALA A 121 -5.46 -19.80 7.33
CA ALA A 121 -5.87 -18.65 6.53
C ALA A 121 -4.84 -18.36 5.43
N GLN A 122 -5.34 -17.93 4.28
CA GLN A 122 -4.56 -17.40 3.17
C GLN A 122 -5.17 -16.07 2.74
N VAL A 123 -4.41 -14.99 2.89
CA VAL A 123 -4.82 -13.68 2.36
C VAL A 123 -4.72 -13.71 0.84
N LEU A 124 -5.81 -13.37 0.17
CA LEU A 124 -5.86 -13.24 -1.28
C LEU A 124 -5.40 -11.86 -1.73
N ASP A 125 -5.98 -10.83 -1.12
CA ASP A 125 -5.65 -9.44 -1.40
C ASP A 125 -6.06 -8.55 -0.22
N ALA A 126 -5.44 -7.38 -0.13
CA ALA A 126 -5.78 -6.37 0.86
C ALA A 126 -5.60 -4.96 0.32
N ALA A 127 -6.43 -4.02 0.78
CA ALA A 127 -6.34 -2.62 0.41
C ALA A 127 -6.67 -1.69 1.58
N VAL A 128 -5.89 -0.63 1.75
CA VAL A 128 -6.18 0.43 2.72
C VAL A 128 -7.30 1.32 2.18
N ALA A 129 -8.48 1.24 2.81
CA ALA A 129 -9.65 2.06 2.46
C ALA A 129 -9.51 3.49 3.01
N SER A 130 -9.01 3.65 4.23
CA SER A 130 -8.70 4.96 4.81
C SER A 130 -7.56 4.85 5.83
N LEU A 131 -6.85 5.96 6.03
CA LEU A 131 -5.81 6.12 7.03
C LEU A 131 -5.93 7.53 7.61
N ASP A 132 -6.16 7.62 8.92
CA ASP A 132 -6.12 8.86 9.67
C ASP A 132 -4.90 8.83 10.62
N GLU A 133 -3.85 9.54 10.20
CA GLU A 133 -2.60 9.62 10.95
C GLU A 133 -2.75 10.32 12.30
N ARG A 134 -3.75 11.21 12.45
CA ARG A 134 -3.94 12.00 13.68
C ARG A 134 -4.57 11.16 14.78
N SER A 135 -5.59 10.38 14.44
CA SER A 135 -6.23 9.46 15.39
C SER A 135 -5.46 8.14 15.54
N GLY A 136 -4.57 7.83 14.58
CA GLY A 136 -3.87 6.54 14.56
C GLY A 136 -4.82 5.39 14.24
N ILE A 137 -5.82 5.65 13.40
CA ILE A 137 -6.83 4.67 12.97
C ILE A 137 -6.75 4.51 11.45
N ALA A 138 -6.82 3.27 10.98
CA ALA A 138 -6.92 2.96 9.57
C ALA A 138 -8.02 1.91 9.32
N GLN A 139 -8.60 1.94 8.14
CA GLN A 139 -9.55 0.92 7.69
C GLN A 139 -8.92 0.15 6.54
N VAL A 140 -8.88 -1.17 6.65
CA VAL A 140 -8.31 -2.06 5.63
C VAL A 140 -9.36 -3.08 5.23
N LEU A 141 -9.53 -3.29 3.93
CA LEU A 141 -10.34 -4.38 3.38
C LEU A 141 -9.41 -5.54 3.07
N VAL A 142 -9.76 -6.74 3.49
CA VAL A 142 -8.98 -7.96 3.27
C VAL A 142 -9.90 -9.05 2.73
N GLY A 143 -9.49 -9.67 1.63
CA GLY A 143 -10.03 -10.93 1.14
C GLY A 143 -9.18 -12.08 1.67
N VAL A 144 -9.79 -13.06 2.31
CA VAL A 144 -9.09 -14.20 2.93
C VAL A 144 -9.85 -15.48 2.65
N ASP A 145 -9.11 -16.52 2.27
CA ASP A 145 -9.61 -17.89 2.24
C ASP A 145 -9.20 -18.60 3.53
N VAL A 146 -10.13 -19.32 4.14
CA VAL A 146 -9.90 -20.09 5.37
C VAL A 146 -10.26 -21.54 5.10
N THR A 147 -9.26 -22.40 5.25
CA THR A 147 -9.42 -23.86 5.20
C THR A 147 -9.47 -24.39 6.62
N SER A 148 -10.52 -25.12 6.97
CA SER A 148 -10.70 -25.73 8.28
C SER A 148 -10.80 -27.24 8.15
N GLN A 149 -9.97 -27.95 8.91
CA GLN A 149 -9.88 -29.40 8.94
C GLN A 149 -10.15 -29.90 10.37
N SER A 150 -11.20 -30.68 10.56
CA SER A 150 -11.41 -31.43 11.80
C SER A 150 -10.71 -32.79 11.73
N GLU A 151 -10.44 -33.42 12.87
CA GLU A 151 -9.75 -34.73 12.89
C GLU A 151 -10.51 -35.84 12.14
N GLN A 152 -11.85 -35.76 12.09
CA GLN A 152 -12.72 -36.85 11.66
C GLN A 152 -13.64 -36.46 10.48
N GLY A 153 -13.46 -35.26 9.91
CA GLY A 153 -14.32 -34.72 8.86
C GLY A 153 -13.58 -34.32 7.60
N ASP A 154 -14.34 -34.02 6.55
CA ASP A 154 -13.80 -33.47 5.32
C ASP A 154 -13.34 -32.02 5.51
N PRO A 155 -12.32 -31.56 4.76
CA PRO A 155 -11.93 -30.15 4.76
C PRO A 155 -13.11 -29.26 4.36
N SER A 156 -13.29 -28.16 5.09
CA SER A 156 -14.23 -27.10 4.74
C SER A 156 -13.47 -25.83 4.37
N CYS A 157 -13.87 -25.20 3.28
CA CYS A 157 -13.15 -24.04 2.73
C CYS A 157 -14.12 -22.90 2.52
N THR A 158 -13.74 -21.75 3.04
CA THR A 158 -14.58 -20.55 3.02
C THR A 158 -13.80 -19.37 2.49
N HIS A 159 -14.48 -18.55 1.72
CA HIS A 159 -14.02 -17.24 1.29
C HIS A 159 -14.66 -16.18 2.18
N ARG A 160 -13.86 -15.21 2.64
CA ARG A 160 -14.30 -14.14 3.54
C ARG A 160 -13.77 -12.80 3.06
N ARG A 161 -14.64 -11.79 3.12
CA ARG A 161 -14.30 -10.40 2.85
C ARG A 161 -14.53 -9.62 4.13
N VAL A 162 -13.46 -9.09 4.71
CA VAL A 162 -13.49 -8.47 6.02
C VAL A 162 -12.93 -7.06 5.97
N ARG A 163 -13.53 -6.17 6.75
CA ARG A 163 -13.00 -4.86 7.08
C ARG A 163 -12.33 -4.93 8.44
N LEU A 164 -11.06 -4.58 8.50
CA LEU A 164 -10.31 -4.41 9.73
C LEU A 164 -10.21 -2.91 10.03
N GLU A 165 -10.62 -2.54 11.24
CA GLU A 165 -10.15 -1.31 11.84
C GLU A 165 -8.80 -1.58 12.50
N MET A 166 -7.78 -0.85 12.09
CA MET A 166 -6.42 -0.96 12.59
C MET A 166 -6.12 0.22 13.50
N ILE A 167 -5.55 -0.04 14.67
CA ILE A 167 -5.12 0.94 15.66
C ILE A 167 -3.59 0.96 15.69
N ARG A 168 -3.00 2.15 15.61
CA ARG A 168 -1.55 2.35 15.67
C ARG A 168 -1.04 2.00 17.07
N GLY A 169 -0.15 1.00 17.15
CA GLY A 169 0.63 0.70 18.34
C GLY A 169 2.01 1.39 18.31
N VAL A 170 2.84 1.06 19.29
CA VAL A 170 4.23 1.59 19.38
C VAL A 170 5.07 1.09 18.20
N ASP A 171 5.02 -0.21 17.92
CA ASP A 171 5.89 -0.86 16.94
C ASP A 171 5.14 -1.36 15.68
N ALA A 172 3.82 -1.53 15.77
CA ALA A 172 3.01 -2.12 14.72
C ALA A 172 1.55 -1.68 14.83
N TRP A 173 0.83 -1.76 13.72
CA TRP A 173 -0.62 -1.64 13.70
C TRP A 173 -1.28 -2.94 14.16
N LYS A 174 -2.38 -2.82 14.90
CA LYS A 174 -3.10 -3.96 15.48
C LYS A 174 -4.59 -3.87 15.19
N ALA A 175 -5.26 -5.02 15.08
CA ALA A 175 -6.68 -5.06 14.82
C ALA A 175 -7.47 -4.55 16.05
N GLY A 176 -8.20 -3.44 15.88
CA GLY A 176 -9.10 -2.88 16.88
C GLY A 176 -10.52 -3.42 16.78
N ALA A 177 -10.96 -3.72 15.56
CA ALA A 177 -12.25 -4.33 15.26
C ALA A 177 -12.20 -5.06 13.90
N LEU A 178 -13.12 -6.00 13.72
CA LEU A 178 -13.32 -6.74 12.48
C LEU A 178 -14.82 -6.77 12.16
N ALA A 179 -15.18 -6.54 10.90
CA ALA A 179 -16.56 -6.67 10.43
C ALA A 179 -16.60 -7.32 9.03
N PRO A 180 -17.64 -8.12 8.72
CA PRO A 180 -17.84 -8.61 7.35
C PRO A 180 -18.10 -7.45 6.37
N VAL A 181 -17.72 -7.69 5.11
CA VAL A 181 -18.09 -6.84 3.98
C VAL A 181 -19.21 -7.55 3.21
N GLY A 182 -20.44 -7.08 3.39
CA GLY A 182 -21.64 -7.71 2.84
C GLY A 182 -22.44 -8.46 3.90
N ASP A 183 -23.44 -9.23 3.45
CA ASP A 183 -24.43 -9.85 4.34
C ASP A 183 -23.96 -11.18 4.95
N ALA A 184 -23.01 -11.86 4.30
CA ALA A 184 -22.45 -13.13 4.74
C ALA A 184 -21.04 -12.95 5.31
N TYR A 185 -20.78 -13.53 6.48
CA TYR A 185 -19.44 -13.55 7.06
C TYR A 185 -18.52 -14.56 6.40
N SER A 186 -19.07 -15.67 5.91
CA SER A 186 -18.33 -16.74 5.24
C SER A 186 -19.16 -17.30 4.09
N GLU A 187 -18.54 -17.37 2.92
CA GLU A 187 -19.11 -17.95 1.72
C GLU A 187 -18.35 -19.23 1.39
N PRO A 188 -18.99 -20.28 0.83
CA PRO A 188 -18.26 -21.45 0.37
C PRO A 188 -17.18 -21.07 -0.67
N GLY A 189 -15.94 -21.47 -0.42
CA GLY A 189 -14.79 -21.20 -1.28
C GLY A 189 -14.18 -22.49 -1.84
N PRO A 190 -13.38 -22.41 -2.91
CA PRO A 190 -12.65 -23.56 -3.41
C PRO A 190 -11.63 -24.02 -2.37
N CYS A 191 -11.60 -25.33 -2.08
CA CYS A 191 -10.51 -25.87 -1.27
C CYS A 191 -9.20 -25.85 -2.06
N PRO A 192 -8.11 -25.30 -1.50
CA PRO A 192 -6.80 -25.51 -2.07
C PRO A 192 -6.52 -27.02 -2.14
N PRO A 193 -5.87 -27.52 -3.19
CA PRO A 193 -5.45 -28.92 -3.22
C PRO A 193 -4.57 -29.19 -2.00
N ALA A 194 -4.74 -30.34 -1.35
CA ALA A 194 -4.00 -30.71 -0.14
C ALA A 194 -2.51 -30.45 -0.33
N SER A 195 -1.96 -29.44 0.34
CA SER A 195 -0.55 -29.11 0.22
C SER A 195 0.27 -30.24 0.86
N SER A 196 1.11 -30.91 0.07
CA SER A 196 2.08 -31.86 0.60
C SER A 196 2.99 -31.15 1.62
N PRO A 197 3.31 -31.76 2.76
CA PRO A 197 4.22 -31.15 3.73
C PRO A 197 5.57 -30.89 3.06
N LYS A 198 6.10 -29.67 3.27
CA LYS A 198 7.47 -29.30 2.93
C LYS A 198 8.42 -29.71 4.05
#